data_AF-A0A7X7F6F0-F1
#
_entry.id   AF-A0A7X7F6F0-F1
#
_cell.length_a   1.000
_cell.length_b   1.000
_cell.length_c   1.000
_cell.angle_alpha   90.00
_cell.angle_beta   90.00
_cell.angle_gamma   90.00
#
_symmetry.space_group_name_H-M   'P 1'
#
loop_
_entity.id
_entity.type
_entity.pdbx_description
1 polymer ?
#
loop_
_entity_poly.entity_id
_entity_poly.type
_entity_poly.pdbx_seq_one_letter_code
_entity_poly.pdbx_strand_id
1 'polypeptide(L)'
;MAETLHSPPAATAASSSARTAQIARWRELRRRAAACIAAHAATPPMPLHQLVAMATDLAANLGIADAQEVKLLTVFLHNEAWRETVAGIPFARRLLLLPQCLRSRKDCPADHDEFGLLCEACGRCPLGALQREATDLGYAVLIAEGSEAAAGMLREGELDAVLGVSCLPALEKSFSRLAAESLPALAIPLLRDGCDDTDVDLVHVRECIRLSGPPTGYPGVTVEQCRAEVSHWFAPASLRARLALEPGPAADIALAWMGGAGKRWRPLLATSVFHALSDDAPSGTCIEAAALATECFHKASLIHDDIEDHDDSRYGEPTLHRQHGIPIALNVGDLLIGAGYRLLACAPTDDARRLRMLAIASDAHIRLCAGQGEELHWRERAETPTLDARLQMFARKTSPAFEVAILLGAVAGGADAATCDALAAFSRALGIAYQIHDDLHDADSAMAADGPALRETHRLAALDALTPLHNVPLKTVLTRLVAKILADPESVPDDPVQPRP
;
A
#
# COMPACT_ATOMS: atom_id res chain seq x y z
N MET A 1 45.73 26.28 16.74
CA MET A 1 45.37 27.56 16.08
C MET A 1 43.85 27.58 16.03
N ALA A 2 43.24 28.53 16.71
CA ALA A 2 41.79 28.60 16.91
C ALA A 2 41.09 29.02 15.62
N GLU A 3 40.24 28.16 15.08
CA GLU A 3 39.36 28.48 13.95
C GLU A 3 38.16 29.29 14.45
N THR A 4 38.11 30.53 14.02
CA THR A 4 36.99 31.45 14.16
C THR A 4 35.82 30.96 13.33
N LEU A 5 34.84 30.34 13.99
CA LEU A 5 33.48 30.18 13.49
C LEU A 5 32.97 31.55 13.04
N HIS A 6 32.71 31.71 11.73
CA HIS A 6 32.03 32.88 11.20
C HIS A 6 30.59 32.86 11.71
N SER A 7 30.27 33.79 12.63
CA SER A 7 28.90 34.02 13.08
C SER A 7 28.00 34.38 11.90
N PRO A 8 26.75 33.89 11.85
CA PRO A 8 25.78 34.33 10.85
C PRO A 8 25.52 35.83 10.98
N PRO A 9 25.05 36.52 9.92
CA PRO A 9 24.71 37.94 10.00
C PRO A 9 23.75 38.18 11.17
N ALA A 10 24.03 39.23 11.94
CA ALA A 10 23.34 39.52 13.19
C ALA A 10 21.83 39.69 12.97
N ALA A 11 21.07 38.64 13.26
CA ALA A 11 19.63 38.72 13.45
C ALA A 11 19.35 39.74 14.56
N THR A 12 18.47 40.72 14.32
CA THR A 12 18.11 41.72 15.33
C THR A 12 17.58 41.01 16.59
N ALA A 13 17.85 41.53 17.80
CA ALA A 13 17.45 40.88 19.05
C ALA A 13 15.94 40.52 19.12
N ALA A 14 15.08 41.30 18.46
CA ALA A 14 13.65 41.03 18.30
C ALA A 14 13.35 39.83 17.38
N SER A 15 14.11 39.66 16.29
CA SER A 15 13.99 38.48 15.42
C SER A 15 14.50 37.19 16.11
N SER A 16 15.52 37.32 16.97
CA SER A 16 16.03 36.21 17.78
C SER A 16 15.05 35.76 18.88
N SER A 17 14.30 36.70 19.50
CA SER A 17 13.31 36.35 20.53
C SER A 17 12.06 35.71 19.93
N ALA A 18 11.56 36.22 18.79
CA ALA A 18 10.43 35.66 18.06
C ALA A 18 10.72 34.23 17.57
N ARG A 19 11.92 34.00 17.01
CA ARG A 19 12.40 32.66 16.62
C ARG A 19 12.39 31.69 17.80
N THR A 20 12.93 32.13 18.95
CA THR A 20 12.99 31.29 20.16
C THR A 20 11.60 30.93 20.68
N ALA A 21 10.66 31.89 20.67
CA ALA A 21 9.26 31.66 21.05
C ALA A 21 8.54 30.69 20.09
N GLN A 22 8.77 30.81 18.78
CA GLN A 22 8.22 29.90 17.79
C GLN A 22 8.72 28.46 17.99
N ILE A 23 10.02 28.27 18.19
CA ILE A 23 10.62 26.95 18.48
C ILE A 23 10.00 26.34 19.75
N ALA A 24 9.84 27.14 20.81
CA ALA A 24 9.21 26.69 22.05
C ALA A 24 7.75 26.27 21.84
N ARG A 25 6.98 27.05 21.07
CA ARG A 25 5.59 26.72 20.69
C ARG A 25 5.53 25.41 19.90
N TRP A 26 6.37 25.27 18.87
CA TRP A 26 6.37 24.07 18.02
C TRP A 26 6.81 22.82 18.78
N ARG A 27 7.77 22.95 19.72
CA ARG A 27 8.13 21.87 20.63
C ARG A 27 6.94 21.44 21.50
N GLU A 28 6.14 22.38 22.01
CA GLU A 28 4.92 22.04 22.74
C GLU A 28 3.90 21.33 21.86
N LEU A 29 3.62 21.84 20.66
CA LEU A 29 2.69 21.21 19.72
C LEU A 29 3.11 19.78 19.35
N ARG A 30 4.41 19.52 19.13
CA ARG A 30 4.93 18.16 18.94
C ARG A 30 4.66 17.25 20.14
N ARG A 31 4.85 17.73 21.37
CA ARG A 31 4.51 16.95 22.58
C ARG A 31 3.01 16.63 22.66
N ARG A 32 2.15 17.57 22.27
CA ARG A 32 0.69 17.36 22.22
C ARG A 32 0.30 16.35 21.14
N ALA A 33 0.93 16.39 19.97
CA ALA A 33 0.74 15.41 18.91
C ALA A 33 1.16 14.01 19.36
N ALA A 34 2.32 13.87 20.01
CA ALA A 34 2.81 12.60 20.54
C ALA A 34 1.84 11.99 21.57
N ALA A 35 1.34 12.82 22.51
CA ALA A 35 0.34 12.39 23.48
C ALA A 35 -0.99 11.98 22.81
N CYS A 36 -1.39 12.65 21.72
CA CYS A 36 -2.58 12.33 20.96
C CYS A 36 -2.46 10.96 20.25
N ILE A 37 -1.36 10.71 19.53
CA ILE A 37 -1.09 9.42 18.88
C ILE A 37 -1.08 8.27 19.90
N ALA A 38 -0.40 8.48 21.04
CA ALA A 38 -0.36 7.49 22.12
C ALA A 38 -1.75 7.20 22.72
N ALA A 39 -2.57 8.23 22.94
CA ALA A 39 -3.91 8.08 23.50
C ALA A 39 -4.87 7.30 22.57
N HIS A 40 -4.67 7.37 21.26
CA HIS A 40 -5.47 6.64 20.27
C HIS A 40 -4.87 5.28 19.88
N ALA A 41 -3.70 4.92 20.42
CA ALA A 41 -2.90 3.78 19.97
C ALA A 41 -2.76 3.73 18.43
N ALA A 42 -2.63 4.92 17.81
CA ALA A 42 -2.70 5.05 16.36
C ALA A 42 -1.43 4.50 15.71
N THR A 43 -1.60 3.62 14.72
CA THR A 43 -0.50 3.00 13.98
C THR A 43 -0.49 3.46 12.52
N PRO A 44 0.68 3.65 11.90
CA PRO A 44 0.80 4.00 10.50
C PRO A 44 0.57 2.79 9.57
N PRO A 45 0.34 3.00 8.27
CA PRO A 45 -0.07 4.27 7.65
C PRO A 45 -1.44 4.72 8.16
N MET A 46 -1.61 6.04 8.27
CA MET A 46 -2.88 6.68 8.59
C MET A 46 -3.38 7.44 7.36
N PRO A 47 -4.63 7.25 6.93
CA PRO A 47 -5.24 8.05 5.88
C PRO A 47 -5.19 9.55 6.20
N LEU A 48 -4.99 10.38 5.18
CA LEU A 48 -4.86 11.83 5.37
C LEU A 48 -6.11 12.44 6.00
N HIS A 49 -7.32 11.98 5.65
CA HIS A 49 -8.55 12.50 6.25
C HIS A 49 -8.63 12.21 7.75
N GLN A 50 -8.12 11.07 8.21
CA GLN A 50 -8.04 10.75 9.64
C GLN A 50 -7.04 11.66 10.37
N LEU A 51 -5.86 11.87 9.77
CA LEU A 51 -4.84 12.77 10.34
C LEU A 51 -5.37 14.21 10.44
N VAL A 52 -6.09 14.70 9.43
CA VAL A 52 -6.71 16.03 9.42
C VAL A 52 -7.83 16.13 10.46
N ALA A 53 -8.66 15.10 10.61
CA ALA A 53 -9.70 15.07 11.65
C ALA A 53 -9.07 15.13 13.05
N MET A 54 -8.06 14.29 13.33
CA MET A 54 -7.34 14.31 14.60
C MET A 54 -6.64 15.64 14.86
N ALA A 55 -6.03 16.26 13.84
CA ALA A 55 -5.41 17.57 13.96
C ALA A 55 -6.43 18.65 14.30
N THR A 56 -7.62 18.59 13.69
CA THR A 56 -8.71 19.53 13.93
C THR A 56 -9.24 19.42 15.35
N ASP A 57 -9.47 18.20 15.84
CA ASP A 57 -9.92 17.95 17.21
C ASP A 57 -8.88 18.39 18.24
N LEU A 58 -7.60 18.09 17.98
CA LEU A 58 -6.49 18.53 18.83
C LEU A 58 -6.37 20.06 18.85
N ALA A 59 -6.51 20.72 17.69
CA ALA A 59 -6.47 22.17 17.59
C ALA A 59 -7.62 22.81 18.37
N ALA A 60 -8.85 22.28 18.26
CA ALA A 60 -10.00 22.75 19.02
C ALA A 60 -9.77 22.64 20.54
N ASN A 61 -9.22 21.52 21.00
CA ASN A 61 -8.88 21.30 22.41
C ASN A 61 -7.78 22.24 22.94
N LEU A 62 -6.89 22.71 22.06
CA LEU A 62 -5.83 23.65 22.40
C LEU A 62 -6.23 25.12 22.21
N GLY A 63 -7.45 25.40 21.73
CA GLY A 63 -7.92 26.76 21.40
C GLY A 63 -7.19 27.38 20.20
N ILE A 64 -6.70 26.56 19.27
CA ILE A 64 -5.99 26.99 18.06
C ILE A 64 -7.02 27.20 16.94
N ALA A 65 -7.18 28.44 16.50
CA ALA A 65 -8.04 28.81 15.37
C ALA A 65 -7.25 29.08 14.07
N ASP A 66 -5.92 29.12 14.14
CA ASP A 66 -5.07 29.40 12.99
C ASP A 66 -4.96 28.18 12.07
N ALA A 67 -5.37 28.32 10.81
CA ALA A 67 -5.40 27.23 9.85
C ALA A 67 -4.00 26.67 9.51
N GLN A 68 -2.95 27.49 9.57
CA GLN A 68 -1.58 27.02 9.33
C GLN A 68 -1.08 26.16 10.48
N GLU A 69 -1.43 26.49 11.72
CA GLU A 69 -1.13 25.64 12.87
C GLU A 69 -1.89 24.32 12.87
N VAL A 70 -3.13 24.28 12.37
CA VAL A 70 -3.84 23.01 12.17
C VAL A 70 -3.09 22.12 11.17
N LYS A 71 -2.65 22.69 10.04
CA LYS A 71 -1.84 21.97 9.05
C LYS A 71 -0.52 21.47 9.65
N LEU A 72 0.14 22.29 10.46
CA LEU A 72 1.34 21.93 11.20
C LEU A 72 1.09 20.76 12.18
N LEU A 73 -0.05 20.76 12.88
CA LEU A 73 -0.43 19.65 13.75
C LEU A 73 -0.63 18.36 12.97
N THR A 74 -1.21 18.40 11.76
CA THR A 74 -1.31 17.24 10.87
C THR A 74 0.07 16.65 10.57
N VAL A 75 1.06 17.50 10.27
CA VAL A 75 2.47 17.08 10.06
C VAL A 75 3.05 16.41 11.30
N PHE A 76 2.83 17.00 12.48
CA PHE A 76 3.35 16.44 13.73
C PHE A 76 2.68 15.12 14.10
N LEU A 77 1.37 14.97 13.91
CA LEU A 77 0.66 13.70 14.12
C LEU A 77 1.18 12.62 13.18
N HIS A 78 1.39 12.94 11.90
CA HIS A 78 2.01 12.00 10.96
C HIS A 78 3.39 11.55 11.42
N ASN A 79 4.25 12.50 11.80
CA ASN A 79 5.61 12.18 12.25
C ASN A 79 5.58 11.27 13.47
N GLU A 80 4.71 11.57 14.45
CA GLU A 80 4.60 10.77 15.66
C GLU A 80 4.04 9.37 15.39
N ALA A 81 3.10 9.22 14.46
CA ALA A 81 2.61 7.89 14.03
C ALA A 81 3.75 7.05 13.41
N TRP A 82 4.62 7.64 12.58
CA TRP A 82 5.74 6.94 11.97
C TRP A 82 7.01 6.87 12.82
N ARG A 83 7.06 7.58 13.95
CA ARG A 83 8.30 7.82 14.72
C ARG A 83 8.99 6.53 15.12
N GLU A 84 8.25 5.56 15.66
CA GLU A 84 8.81 4.28 16.09
C GLU A 84 9.30 3.45 14.90
N THR A 85 8.51 3.39 13.82
CA THR A 85 8.89 2.67 12.59
C THR A 85 10.17 3.25 11.98
N VAL A 86 10.26 4.57 11.83
CA VAL A 86 11.47 5.23 11.32
C VAL A 86 12.65 4.98 12.24
N ALA A 87 12.46 5.03 13.56
CA ALA A 87 13.50 4.74 14.53
C ALA A 87 14.09 3.32 14.40
N GLY A 88 13.26 2.33 14.08
CA GLY A 88 13.66 0.93 13.93
C GLY A 88 14.37 0.59 12.61
N ILE A 89 14.27 1.45 11.59
CA ILE A 89 14.91 1.21 10.28
C ILE A 89 16.41 1.54 10.35
N PRO A 90 17.33 0.71 9.82
CA PRO A 90 18.76 1.04 9.81
C PRO A 90 19.07 2.36 9.09
N PHE A 91 19.98 3.17 9.60
CA PHE A 91 20.35 4.46 9.00
C PHE A 91 20.77 4.35 7.52
N ALA A 92 21.47 3.27 7.16
CA ALA A 92 21.88 2.96 5.79
C ALA A 92 20.71 2.75 4.80
N ARG A 93 19.49 2.55 5.31
CA ARG A 93 18.26 2.40 4.53
C ARG A 93 17.37 3.65 4.63
N ARG A 94 17.93 4.79 5.02
CA ARG A 94 17.21 6.06 5.16
C ARG A 94 17.77 7.13 4.23
N LEU A 95 16.87 7.94 3.70
CA LEU A 95 17.19 9.12 2.91
C LEU A 95 16.97 10.39 3.74
N LEU A 96 17.97 11.28 3.75
CA LEU A 96 17.79 12.66 4.19
C LEU A 96 17.61 13.55 2.96
N LEU A 97 16.43 14.13 2.81
CA LEU A 97 16.11 15.09 1.75
C LEU A 97 16.12 16.50 2.32
N LEU A 98 17.09 17.31 1.91
CA LEU A 98 17.26 18.71 2.31
C LEU A 98 16.85 19.65 1.17
N PRO A 99 16.24 20.81 1.49
CA PRO A 99 15.83 21.76 0.47
C PRO A 99 17.00 22.69 0.13
N GLN A 100 17.14 23.03 -1.15
CA GLN A 100 18.20 23.92 -1.62
C GLN A 100 18.08 25.35 -1.03
N CYS A 101 16.88 25.76 -0.60
CA CYS A 101 16.63 27.09 -0.05
C CYS A 101 17.41 27.38 1.25
N LEU A 102 17.86 26.35 1.98
CA LEU A 102 18.74 26.50 3.16
C LEU A 102 20.17 26.97 2.80
N ARG A 103 20.55 26.98 1.52
CA ARG A 103 21.88 27.42 1.09
C ARG A 103 22.06 28.92 1.22
N SER A 104 23.31 29.36 1.40
CA SER A 104 23.66 30.78 1.24
C SER A 104 23.67 31.14 -0.25
N ARG A 105 22.57 31.71 -0.77
CA ARG A 105 22.36 31.88 -2.22
C ARG A 105 23.43 32.72 -2.93
N LYS A 106 23.95 33.76 -2.27
CA LYS A 106 24.96 34.66 -2.86
C LYS A 106 26.36 34.06 -2.90
N ASP A 107 26.63 33.14 -1.99
CA ASP A 107 27.98 32.73 -1.62
C ASP A 107 28.15 31.20 -1.67
N CYS A 108 27.22 30.45 -2.26
CA CYS A 108 27.31 28.99 -2.37
C CYS A 108 28.23 28.61 -3.54
N PRO A 109 29.35 27.91 -3.31
CA PRO A 109 30.24 27.48 -4.39
C PRO A 109 29.77 26.18 -5.08
N ALA A 110 28.72 25.53 -4.56
CA ALA A 110 28.29 24.21 -4.99
C ALA A 110 27.67 24.21 -6.40
N ASP A 111 28.08 23.23 -7.19
CA ASP A 111 27.50 22.90 -8.50
C ASP A 111 26.19 22.09 -8.36
N HIS A 112 25.54 21.85 -9.51
CA HIS A 112 24.32 21.05 -9.59
C HIS A 112 24.50 19.93 -10.60
N ASP A 113 23.92 18.77 -10.31
CA ASP A 113 23.74 17.68 -11.26
C ASP A 113 22.25 17.47 -11.56
N GLU A 114 21.91 16.33 -12.17
CA GLU A 114 20.52 15.96 -12.47
C GLU A 114 19.69 15.64 -11.23
N PHE A 115 20.32 15.33 -10.10
CA PHE A 115 19.66 14.94 -8.85
C PHE A 115 19.54 16.09 -7.83
N GLY A 116 20.41 17.10 -7.90
CA GLY A 116 20.33 18.27 -7.04
C GLY A 116 21.65 19.04 -6.87
N LEU A 117 21.77 19.72 -5.73
CA LEU A 117 22.91 20.53 -5.33
C LEU A 117 24.02 19.65 -4.75
N LEU A 118 25.22 19.72 -5.32
CA LEU A 118 26.41 19.01 -4.86
C LEU A 118 27.15 19.81 -3.79
N CYS A 119 26.67 19.74 -2.54
CA CYS A 119 27.25 20.54 -1.46
C CYS A 119 28.65 20.06 -1.06
N GLU A 120 29.64 20.92 -1.27
CA GLU A 120 31.05 20.73 -0.84
C GLU A 120 31.27 21.00 0.67
N ALA A 121 30.19 21.24 1.40
CA ALA A 121 30.20 21.51 2.83
C ALA A 121 31.11 22.68 3.28
N CYS A 122 31.09 23.77 2.49
CA CYS A 122 31.88 25.01 2.62
C CYS A 122 31.69 25.81 3.92
N GLY A 123 30.78 25.41 4.82
CA GLY A 123 30.56 26.03 6.13
C GLY A 123 29.71 27.31 6.15
N ARG A 124 29.23 27.81 4.99
CA ARG A 124 28.47 29.07 4.88
C ARG A 124 26.99 28.96 5.24
N CYS A 125 26.47 27.73 5.37
CA CYS A 125 25.08 27.42 5.64
C CYS A 125 24.99 26.05 6.37
N PRO A 126 23.84 25.66 6.94
CA PRO A 126 23.75 24.43 7.73
C PRO A 126 23.82 23.14 6.91
N LEU A 127 23.59 23.19 5.59
CA LEU A 127 23.52 22.01 4.71
C LEU A 127 24.73 21.09 4.85
N GLY A 128 25.94 21.64 4.77
CA GLY A 128 27.17 20.84 4.85
C GLY A 128 27.37 20.12 6.19
N ALA A 129 26.91 20.73 7.29
CA ALA A 129 26.97 20.10 8.61
C ALA A 129 25.95 18.96 8.73
N LEU A 130 24.72 19.16 8.24
CA LEU A 130 23.67 18.15 8.25
C LEU A 130 24.01 16.98 7.33
N GLN A 131 24.53 17.25 6.14
CA GLN A 131 24.96 16.23 5.17
C GLN A 131 26.06 15.35 5.76
N ARG A 132 27.12 15.93 6.32
CA ARG A 132 28.19 15.16 6.97
C ARG A 132 27.66 14.27 8.08
N GLU A 133 26.86 14.85 8.99
CA GLU A 133 26.30 14.13 10.12
C GLU A 133 25.42 12.94 9.69
N ALA A 134 24.57 13.12 8.68
CA ALA A 134 23.74 12.04 8.15
C ALA A 134 24.57 10.98 7.41
N THR A 135 25.54 11.41 6.60
CA THR A 135 26.42 10.50 5.85
C THR A 135 27.28 9.65 6.80
N ASP A 136 27.77 10.24 7.90
CA ASP A 136 28.55 9.53 8.93
C ASP A 136 27.72 8.43 9.62
N LEU A 137 26.39 8.59 9.70
CA LEU A 137 25.46 7.57 10.18
C LEU A 137 25.09 6.53 9.11
N GLY A 138 25.41 6.81 7.84
CA GLY A 138 25.14 5.95 6.69
C GLY A 138 23.96 6.36 5.81
N TYR A 139 23.32 7.51 6.06
CA TYR A 139 22.19 7.97 5.23
C TYR A 139 22.63 8.17 3.77
N ALA A 140 21.72 7.90 2.84
CA ALA A 140 21.73 8.60 1.56
C ALA A 140 21.30 10.05 1.81
N VAL A 141 21.97 11.03 1.20
CA VAL A 141 21.62 12.45 1.35
C VAL A 141 21.41 13.08 -0.02
N LEU A 142 20.26 13.73 -0.20
CA LEU A 142 19.94 14.49 -1.40
C LEU A 142 19.59 15.93 -1.04
N ILE A 143 20.11 16.89 -1.80
CA ILE A 143 19.79 18.31 -1.66
C ILE A 143 19.10 18.78 -2.93
N ALA A 144 17.78 18.62 -3.00
CA ALA A 144 17.02 18.79 -4.24
C ALA A 144 15.80 19.69 -4.05
N GLU A 145 15.38 20.34 -5.13
CA GLU A 145 14.06 20.98 -5.22
C GLU A 145 13.06 19.95 -5.78
N GLY A 146 12.40 19.21 -4.89
CA GLY A 146 11.39 18.21 -5.27
C GLY A 146 11.78 16.77 -4.95
N SER A 147 10.78 15.90 -4.98
CA SER A 147 10.86 14.52 -4.49
C SER A 147 11.05 13.47 -5.59
N GLU A 148 11.26 13.85 -6.85
CA GLU A 148 11.29 12.89 -7.97
C GLU A 148 12.52 11.97 -7.96
N ALA A 149 13.71 12.52 -7.74
CA ALA A 149 14.93 11.73 -7.55
C ALA A 149 14.82 10.78 -6.34
N ALA A 150 14.27 11.29 -5.23
CA ALA A 150 14.00 10.50 -4.03
C ALA A 150 12.99 9.36 -4.31
N ALA A 151 11.96 9.63 -5.10
CA ALA A 151 10.92 8.66 -5.45
C ALA A 151 11.44 7.52 -6.34
N GLY A 152 12.49 7.72 -7.13
CA GLY A 152 13.16 6.64 -7.89
C GLY A 152 13.81 5.61 -6.95
N MET A 153 14.73 6.08 -6.10
CA MET A 153 15.47 5.23 -5.16
C MET A 153 14.57 4.50 -4.16
N LEU A 154 13.46 5.13 -3.76
CA LEU A 154 12.45 4.50 -2.89
C LEU A 154 11.69 3.37 -3.60
N ARG A 155 11.41 3.51 -4.90
CA ARG A 155 10.72 2.47 -5.69
C ARG A 155 11.60 1.26 -5.98
N GLU A 156 12.91 1.46 -6.09
CA GLU A 156 13.89 0.39 -6.34
C GLU A 156 14.20 -0.45 -5.09
N GLY A 157 13.66 -0.07 -3.92
CA GLY A 157 13.81 -0.83 -2.67
C GLY A 157 15.16 -0.63 -1.97
N GLU A 158 15.94 0.35 -2.42
CA GLU A 158 17.23 0.71 -1.80
C GLU A 158 17.04 1.36 -0.42
N LEU A 159 15.91 2.05 -0.25
CA LEU A 159 15.60 2.87 0.92
C LEU A 159 14.21 2.52 1.49
N ASP A 160 14.10 2.55 2.81
CA ASP A 160 12.90 2.17 3.55
C ASP A 160 12.23 3.36 4.26
N ALA A 161 12.92 4.49 4.44
CA ALA A 161 12.38 5.68 5.09
C ALA A 161 12.98 6.99 4.58
N VAL A 162 12.20 8.07 4.72
CA VAL A 162 12.59 9.43 4.32
C VAL A 162 12.52 10.39 5.48
N LEU A 163 13.58 11.17 5.67
CA LEU A 163 13.61 12.35 6.51
C LEU A 163 13.60 13.58 5.60
N GLY A 164 12.47 14.28 5.50
CA GLY A 164 12.31 15.40 4.58
C GLY A 164 12.26 16.73 5.31
N VAL A 165 13.14 17.68 4.97
CA VAL A 165 13.05 19.07 5.43
C VAL A 165 12.48 19.92 4.30
N SER A 166 11.41 20.68 4.52
CA SER A 166 10.82 21.51 3.47
C SER A 166 9.84 22.55 4.02
N CYS A 167 9.44 23.52 3.19
CA CYS A 167 8.34 24.43 3.53
C CYS A 167 7.01 23.67 3.68
N LEU A 168 6.11 24.21 4.51
CA LEU A 168 4.84 23.55 4.82
C LEU A 168 3.99 23.24 3.56
N PRO A 169 3.85 24.15 2.57
CA PRO A 169 3.07 23.85 1.36
C PRO A 169 3.64 22.70 0.51
N ALA A 170 4.97 22.55 0.48
CA ALA A 170 5.61 21.45 -0.23
C ALA A 170 5.49 20.12 0.53
N LEU A 171 5.54 20.16 1.87
CA LEU A 171 5.25 19.00 2.70
C LEU A 171 3.81 18.53 2.50
N GLU A 172 2.82 19.43 2.50
CA GLU A 172 1.40 19.10 2.21
C GLU A 172 1.22 18.35 0.89
N LYS A 173 1.89 18.81 -0.18
CA LYS A 173 1.87 18.12 -1.48
C LYS A 173 2.60 16.78 -1.46
N SER A 174 3.63 16.65 -0.63
CA SER A 174 4.41 15.42 -0.51
C SER A 174 3.70 14.38 0.37
N PHE A 175 2.88 14.80 1.33
CA PHE A 175 2.10 13.90 2.18
C PHE A 175 1.15 13.03 1.38
N SER A 176 0.44 13.58 0.40
CA SER A 176 -0.45 12.77 -0.44
C SER A 176 0.31 11.69 -1.21
N ARG A 177 1.53 12.00 -1.69
CA ARG A 177 2.39 11.03 -2.39
C ARG A 177 2.97 9.99 -1.44
N LEU A 178 3.54 10.40 -0.31
CA LEU A 178 4.11 9.49 0.69
C LEU A 178 3.05 8.59 1.35
N ALA A 179 1.85 9.12 1.57
CA ALA A 179 0.71 8.34 2.05
C ALA A 179 0.25 7.32 0.99
N ALA A 180 0.21 7.68 -0.30
CA ALA A 180 -0.12 6.75 -1.38
C ALA A 180 0.87 5.57 -1.46
N GLU A 181 2.16 5.85 -1.27
CA GLU A 181 3.22 4.82 -1.27
C GLU A 181 3.39 4.12 0.10
N SER A 182 2.67 4.57 1.14
CA SER A 182 2.80 4.07 2.52
C SER A 182 4.26 4.01 2.98
N LEU A 183 5.03 5.06 2.68
CA LEU A 183 6.44 5.15 3.03
C LEU A 183 6.61 5.79 4.41
N PRO A 184 7.36 5.17 5.33
CA PRO A 184 7.74 5.80 6.58
C PRO A 184 8.49 7.11 6.33
N ALA A 185 7.95 8.20 6.84
CA ALA A 185 8.55 9.50 6.67
C ALA A 185 8.45 10.37 7.92
N LEU A 186 9.49 11.18 8.16
CA LEU A 186 9.42 12.31 9.07
C LEU A 186 9.59 13.59 8.26
N ALA A 187 8.57 14.44 8.33
CA ALA A 187 8.49 15.72 7.65
C ALA A 187 8.81 16.87 8.61
N ILE A 188 9.86 17.62 8.34
CA ILE A 188 10.36 18.69 9.21
C ILE A 188 10.10 20.04 8.51
N PRO A 189 9.09 20.81 8.98
CA PRO A 189 8.78 22.10 8.40
C PRO A 189 9.85 23.14 8.69
N LEU A 190 10.09 24.03 7.71
CA LEU A 190 10.89 25.24 7.91
C LEU A 190 10.19 26.18 8.90
N LEU A 191 10.96 26.85 9.76
CA LEU A 191 10.45 27.91 10.64
C LEU A 191 10.04 29.15 9.84
N ARG A 192 10.76 29.42 8.75
CA ARG A 192 10.48 30.49 7.79
C ARG A 192 10.56 29.95 6.37
N ASP A 193 9.42 29.98 5.69
CA ASP A 193 9.30 29.62 4.28
C ASP A 193 9.89 30.70 3.36
N GLY A 194 10.39 30.29 2.19
CA GLY A 194 10.93 31.18 1.18
C GLY A 194 11.94 30.50 0.26
N CYS A 195 12.45 31.26 -0.72
CA CYS A 195 13.57 30.83 -1.57
C CYS A 195 14.87 31.59 -1.26
N ASP A 196 14.85 32.43 -0.23
CA ASP A 196 15.99 33.17 0.32
C ASP A 196 15.74 33.39 1.81
N ASP A 197 16.80 33.44 2.64
CA ASP A 197 16.73 33.63 4.10
C ASP A 197 15.79 32.64 4.85
N THR A 198 15.77 31.37 4.42
CA THR A 198 14.98 30.33 5.11
C THR A 198 15.63 29.88 6.41
N ASP A 199 14.80 29.44 7.37
CA ASP A 199 15.25 29.02 8.69
C ASP A 199 14.58 27.70 9.09
N VAL A 200 15.28 26.90 9.88
CA VAL A 200 14.82 25.59 10.38
C VAL A 200 15.28 25.39 11.82
N ASP A 201 14.51 24.61 12.58
CA ASP A 201 14.91 24.16 13.91
C ASP A 201 16.02 23.10 13.80
N LEU A 202 17.27 23.55 13.70
CA LEU A 202 18.45 22.67 13.54
C LEU A 202 18.60 21.66 14.67
N VAL A 203 18.14 21.98 15.87
CA VAL A 203 18.17 21.05 17.00
C VAL A 203 17.24 19.88 16.70
N HIS A 204 16.02 20.18 16.28
CA HIS A 204 15.05 19.15 15.91
C HIS A 204 15.47 18.32 14.69
N VAL A 205 16.04 18.95 13.65
CA VAL A 205 16.55 18.20 12.48
C VAL A 205 17.58 17.16 12.93
N ARG A 206 18.52 17.54 13.79
CA ARG A 206 19.53 16.61 14.33
C ARG A 206 18.93 15.53 15.22
N GLU A 207 17.94 15.85 16.05
CA GLU A 207 17.20 14.86 16.85
C GLU A 207 16.54 13.81 15.94
N CYS A 208 15.94 14.22 14.83
CA CYS A 208 15.34 13.32 13.85
C CYS A 208 16.38 12.50 13.06
N ILE A 209 17.52 13.09 12.68
CA ILE A 209 18.63 12.37 12.02
C ILE A 209 19.18 11.26 12.93
N ARG A 210 19.28 11.52 14.24
CA ARG A 210 19.82 10.56 15.22
C ARG A 210 18.78 9.60 15.78
N LEU A 211 17.52 9.69 15.33
CA LEU A 211 16.42 8.89 15.85
C LEU A 211 16.70 7.40 15.62
N SER A 212 16.80 6.63 16.68
CA SER A 212 17.03 5.18 16.63
C SER A 212 16.20 4.47 17.69
N GLY A 213 15.84 3.23 17.40
CA GLY A 213 14.99 2.39 18.22
C GLY A 213 15.14 0.92 17.84
N PRO A 214 14.45 0.01 18.54
CA PRO A 214 14.45 -1.41 18.18
C PRO A 214 13.77 -1.61 16.80
N PRO A 215 14.13 -2.67 16.05
CA PRO A 215 13.44 -3.06 14.84
C PRO A 215 11.94 -3.29 15.10
N THR A 216 11.09 -2.82 14.18
CA THR A 216 9.62 -2.90 14.30
C THR A 216 9.00 -3.96 13.38
N GLY A 217 9.81 -4.73 12.67
CA GLY A 217 9.35 -5.68 11.63
C GLY A 217 9.10 -5.05 10.25
N TYR A 218 9.22 -3.72 10.11
CA TYR A 218 9.18 -3.01 8.81
C TYR A 218 10.55 -3.07 8.09
N PRO A 219 10.62 -3.15 6.74
CA PRO A 219 9.53 -3.12 5.74
C PRO A 219 8.71 -4.40 5.60
N GLY A 220 9.04 -5.46 6.34
CA GLY A 220 8.45 -6.78 6.12
C GLY A 220 8.78 -7.31 4.73
N VAL A 221 7.90 -8.14 4.17
CA VAL A 221 8.00 -8.58 2.76
C VAL A 221 7.55 -7.47 1.81
N THR A 222 8.19 -7.36 0.65
CA THR A 222 7.75 -6.45 -0.41
C THR A 222 6.69 -7.10 -1.31
N VAL A 223 5.86 -6.29 -1.97
CA VAL A 223 4.86 -6.78 -2.94
C VAL A 223 5.56 -7.51 -4.10
N GLU A 224 6.74 -7.04 -4.49
CA GLU A 224 7.56 -7.58 -5.57
C GLU A 224 8.14 -8.95 -5.19
N GLN A 225 8.58 -9.13 -3.94
CA GLN A 225 8.99 -10.44 -3.42
C GLN A 225 7.83 -11.44 -3.44
N CYS A 226 6.66 -11.04 -2.94
CA CYS A 226 5.46 -11.88 -3.01
C CYS A 226 5.08 -12.22 -4.45
N ARG A 227 5.20 -11.26 -5.37
CA ARG A 227 4.90 -11.46 -6.79
C ARG A 227 5.84 -12.45 -7.44
N ALA A 228 7.14 -12.39 -7.12
CA ALA A 228 8.13 -13.35 -7.62
C ALA A 228 7.83 -14.77 -7.11
N GLU A 229 7.49 -14.91 -5.84
CA GLU A 229 7.11 -16.20 -5.24
C GLU A 229 5.84 -16.78 -5.86
N VAL A 230 4.79 -15.96 -5.98
CA VAL A 230 3.55 -16.33 -6.69
C VAL A 230 3.87 -16.78 -8.12
N SER A 231 4.64 -16.00 -8.87
CA SER A 231 4.98 -16.33 -10.27
C SER A 231 5.70 -17.67 -10.39
N HIS A 232 6.55 -18.01 -9.42
CA HIS A 232 7.21 -19.31 -9.37
C HIS A 232 6.21 -20.46 -9.21
N TRP A 233 5.20 -20.33 -8.35
CA TRP A 233 4.20 -21.37 -8.12
C TRP A 233 3.32 -21.67 -9.35
N PHE A 234 3.11 -20.68 -10.21
CA PHE A 234 2.33 -20.83 -11.45
C PHE A 234 3.16 -21.32 -12.65
N ALA A 235 4.45 -21.64 -12.45
CA ALA A 235 5.24 -22.29 -13.50
C ALA A 235 4.64 -23.67 -13.85
N PRO A 236 4.67 -24.11 -15.12
CA PRO A 236 4.01 -25.36 -15.55
C PRO A 236 4.44 -26.61 -14.76
N ALA A 237 5.72 -26.70 -14.37
CA ALA A 237 6.23 -27.81 -13.57
C ALA A 237 5.66 -27.80 -12.14
N SER A 238 5.55 -26.61 -11.54
CA SER A 238 4.96 -26.41 -10.20
C SER A 238 3.48 -26.77 -10.22
N LEU A 239 2.71 -26.24 -11.18
CA LEU A 239 1.27 -26.54 -11.30
C LEU A 239 1.01 -28.04 -11.45
N ARG A 240 1.78 -28.74 -12.29
CA ARG A 240 1.67 -30.21 -12.43
C ARG A 240 1.92 -30.93 -11.11
N ALA A 241 2.98 -30.55 -10.39
CA ALA A 241 3.35 -31.19 -9.13
C ALA A 241 2.33 -30.90 -8.01
N ARG A 242 1.84 -29.67 -7.91
CA ARG A 242 1.00 -29.21 -6.80
C ARG A 242 -0.48 -29.52 -6.98
N LEU A 243 -1.01 -29.34 -8.19
CA LEU A 243 -2.41 -29.73 -8.46
C LEU A 243 -2.57 -31.24 -8.49
N ALA A 244 -1.54 -31.98 -8.94
CA ALA A 244 -1.52 -33.44 -9.00
C ALA A 244 -2.82 -34.00 -9.62
N LEU A 245 -3.25 -33.41 -10.74
CA LEU A 245 -4.42 -33.85 -11.48
C LEU A 245 -4.14 -35.18 -12.17
N GLU A 246 -5.14 -36.05 -12.25
CA GLU A 246 -5.05 -37.28 -13.02
C GLU A 246 -4.78 -36.95 -14.51
N PRO A 247 -3.79 -37.62 -15.15
CA PRO A 247 -3.44 -37.31 -16.54
C PRO A 247 -4.62 -37.49 -17.50
N GLY A 248 -4.84 -36.50 -18.35
CA GLY A 248 -5.86 -36.54 -19.39
C GLY A 248 -6.16 -35.16 -19.98
N PRO A 249 -6.98 -35.10 -21.05
CA PRO A 249 -7.22 -33.85 -21.77
C PRO A 249 -7.76 -32.72 -20.90
N ALA A 250 -8.67 -33.01 -19.95
CA ALA A 250 -9.21 -32.01 -19.04
C ALA A 250 -8.13 -31.45 -18.08
N ALA A 251 -7.21 -32.29 -17.61
CA ALA A 251 -6.10 -31.86 -16.77
C ALA A 251 -5.11 -31.00 -17.54
N ASP A 252 -4.81 -31.36 -18.80
CA ASP A 252 -3.93 -30.56 -19.66
C ASP A 252 -4.52 -29.16 -19.93
N ILE A 253 -5.82 -29.08 -20.22
CA ILE A 253 -6.53 -27.80 -20.40
C ILE A 253 -6.54 -26.99 -19.10
N ALA A 254 -6.85 -27.62 -17.96
CA ALA A 254 -6.86 -26.96 -16.66
C ALA A 254 -5.48 -26.38 -16.29
N LEU A 255 -4.41 -27.15 -16.51
CA LEU A 255 -3.03 -26.72 -16.26
C LEU A 255 -2.61 -25.56 -17.18
N ALA A 256 -2.99 -25.62 -18.46
CA ALA A 256 -2.74 -24.54 -19.41
C ALA A 256 -3.50 -23.26 -19.01
N TRP A 257 -4.76 -23.38 -18.61
CA TRP A 257 -5.59 -22.25 -18.16
C TRP A 257 -5.06 -21.58 -16.89
N MET A 258 -4.62 -22.38 -15.92
CA MET A 258 -3.99 -21.92 -14.68
C MET A 258 -2.63 -21.26 -14.92
N GLY A 259 -1.84 -21.78 -15.86
CA GLY A 259 -0.54 -21.21 -16.24
C GLY A 259 -0.64 -19.99 -17.16
N GLY A 260 -1.82 -19.73 -17.73
CA GLY A 260 -2.08 -18.64 -18.67
C GLY A 260 -2.08 -17.24 -18.06
N ALA A 261 -2.52 -16.27 -18.86
CA ALA A 261 -2.55 -14.85 -18.50
C ALA A 261 -3.47 -14.53 -17.31
N GLY A 262 -3.18 -13.42 -16.62
CA GLY A 262 -3.96 -12.91 -15.50
C GLY A 262 -3.11 -12.09 -14.53
N LYS A 263 -3.67 -11.03 -13.94
CA LYS A 263 -2.94 -10.13 -13.03
C LYS A 263 -2.52 -10.79 -11.70
N ARG A 264 -3.10 -11.95 -11.37
CA ARG A 264 -2.84 -12.76 -10.15
C ARG A 264 -2.95 -11.96 -8.84
N TRP A 265 -3.88 -11.00 -8.79
CA TRP A 265 -4.10 -10.16 -7.60
C TRP A 265 -4.48 -10.97 -6.36
N ARG A 266 -5.31 -12.00 -6.52
CA ARG A 266 -5.81 -12.81 -5.41
C ARG A 266 -4.70 -13.66 -4.76
N PRO A 267 -3.90 -14.46 -5.50
CA PRO A 267 -2.70 -15.10 -4.95
C PRO A 267 -1.72 -14.11 -4.30
N LEU A 268 -1.53 -12.94 -4.91
CA LEU A 268 -0.63 -11.92 -4.39
C LEU A 268 -1.12 -11.36 -3.05
N LEU A 269 -2.42 -11.09 -2.92
CA LEU A 269 -3.05 -10.64 -1.66
C LEU A 269 -2.88 -11.67 -0.56
N ALA A 270 -3.22 -12.94 -0.83
CA ALA A 270 -3.07 -14.02 0.13
C ALA A 270 -1.63 -14.10 0.66
N THR A 271 -0.67 -14.11 -0.27
CA THR A 271 0.77 -14.23 0.03
C THR A 271 1.30 -13.03 0.81
N SER A 272 0.88 -11.82 0.42
CA SER A 272 1.27 -10.57 1.10
C SER A 272 0.76 -10.51 2.53
N VAL A 273 -0.49 -10.93 2.75
CA VAL A 273 -1.09 -10.96 4.10
C VAL A 273 -0.39 -12.01 4.97
N PHE A 274 -0.13 -13.20 4.43
CA PHE A 274 0.57 -14.27 5.14
C PHE A 274 1.94 -13.81 5.66
N HIS A 275 2.78 -13.28 4.78
CA HIS A 275 4.13 -12.86 5.13
C HIS A 275 4.19 -11.63 6.04
N ALA A 276 3.18 -10.76 6.00
CA ALA A 276 3.09 -9.64 6.92
C ALA A 276 2.69 -10.05 8.35
N LEU A 277 2.08 -11.23 8.51
CA LEU A 277 1.62 -11.78 9.79
C LEU A 277 2.55 -12.85 10.35
N SER A 278 3.29 -13.55 9.50
CA SER A 278 4.20 -14.62 9.88
C SER A 278 5.57 -14.07 10.26
N ASP A 279 6.04 -14.37 11.47
CA ASP A 279 7.41 -14.07 11.92
C ASP A 279 8.47 -14.97 11.23
N ASP A 280 8.03 -16.06 10.58
CA ASP A 280 8.87 -17.01 9.85
C ASP A 280 8.74 -16.81 8.32
N ALA A 281 9.87 -16.75 7.60
CA ALA A 281 9.92 -16.84 6.14
C ALA A 281 11.02 -17.82 5.68
N PRO A 282 10.85 -18.63 4.60
CA PRO A 282 9.68 -19.40 4.20
C PRO A 282 10.02 -20.91 4.08
N SER A 283 9.07 -21.78 4.41
CA SER A 283 8.90 -23.04 3.68
C SER A 283 7.46 -23.11 3.20
N GLY A 284 7.25 -22.48 2.03
CA GLY A 284 5.96 -22.24 1.40
C GLY A 284 5.30 -23.52 0.97
N THR A 285 4.32 -23.95 1.75
CA THR A 285 3.43 -25.04 1.33
C THR A 285 2.00 -24.79 1.79
N CYS A 286 1.77 -24.27 3.01
CA CYS A 286 0.43 -23.82 3.42
C CYS A 286 -0.02 -22.59 2.62
N ILE A 287 0.81 -21.55 2.53
CA ILE A 287 0.46 -20.35 1.76
C ILE A 287 0.40 -20.62 0.25
N GLU A 288 1.30 -21.46 -0.27
CA GLU A 288 1.25 -21.90 -1.66
C GLU A 288 -0.08 -22.62 -1.97
N ALA A 289 -0.52 -23.53 -1.10
CA ALA A 289 -1.80 -24.21 -1.26
C ALA A 289 -2.99 -23.23 -1.24
N ALA A 290 -2.99 -22.25 -0.33
CA ALA A 290 -4.01 -21.22 -0.26
C ALA A 290 -4.03 -20.30 -1.50
N ALA A 291 -2.86 -19.89 -1.98
CA ALA A 291 -2.72 -19.06 -3.17
C ALA A 291 -3.18 -19.79 -4.45
N LEU A 292 -2.74 -21.04 -4.63
CA LEU A 292 -3.18 -21.89 -5.75
C LEU A 292 -4.68 -22.18 -5.69
N ALA A 293 -5.22 -22.48 -4.50
CA ALA A 293 -6.65 -22.74 -4.33
C ALA A 293 -7.50 -21.53 -4.70
N THR A 294 -7.07 -20.34 -4.27
CA THR A 294 -7.75 -19.08 -4.59
C THR A 294 -7.78 -18.83 -6.09
N GLU A 295 -6.67 -19.09 -6.80
CA GLU A 295 -6.64 -18.96 -8.25
C GLU A 295 -7.46 -20.05 -8.95
N CYS A 296 -7.48 -21.29 -8.43
CA CYS A 296 -8.36 -22.34 -8.95
C CYS A 296 -9.83 -21.91 -8.93
N PHE A 297 -10.30 -21.35 -7.80
CA PHE A 297 -11.69 -20.87 -7.69
C PHE A 297 -11.95 -19.70 -8.65
N HIS A 298 -11.02 -18.75 -8.76
CA HIS A 298 -11.17 -17.62 -9.67
C HIS A 298 -11.19 -18.06 -11.15
N LYS A 299 -10.24 -18.91 -11.54
CA LYS A 299 -10.12 -19.43 -12.91
C LYS A 299 -11.31 -20.31 -13.27
N ALA A 300 -11.88 -21.06 -12.32
CA ALA A 300 -13.13 -21.79 -12.53
C ALA A 300 -14.31 -20.85 -12.76
N SER A 301 -14.46 -19.80 -11.94
CA SER A 301 -15.57 -18.85 -12.08
C SER A 301 -15.53 -18.17 -13.44
N LEU A 302 -14.36 -17.73 -13.92
CA LEU A 302 -14.22 -17.12 -15.24
C LEU A 302 -14.65 -18.03 -16.38
N ILE A 303 -14.39 -19.33 -16.30
CA ILE A 303 -14.82 -20.28 -17.34
C ILE A 303 -16.35 -20.37 -17.38
N HIS A 304 -16.99 -20.38 -16.23
CA HIS A 304 -18.45 -20.45 -16.14
C HIS A 304 -19.08 -19.12 -16.55
N ASP A 305 -18.54 -18.00 -16.07
CA ASP A 305 -18.95 -16.64 -16.45
C ASP A 305 -18.85 -16.44 -17.98
N ASP A 306 -17.74 -16.87 -18.63
CA ASP A 306 -17.58 -16.80 -20.09
C ASP A 306 -18.74 -17.49 -20.84
N ILE A 307 -19.24 -18.61 -20.32
CA ILE A 307 -20.34 -19.37 -20.93
C ILE A 307 -21.66 -18.65 -20.70
N GLU A 308 -21.90 -18.18 -19.48
CA GLU A 308 -23.09 -17.46 -19.06
C GLU A 308 -23.25 -16.11 -19.77
N ASP A 309 -22.13 -15.43 -20.05
CA ASP A 309 -22.06 -14.13 -20.71
C ASP A 309 -22.04 -14.24 -22.24
N HIS A 310 -21.81 -15.45 -22.78
CA HIS A 310 -21.55 -15.69 -24.20
C HIS A 310 -20.32 -14.93 -24.72
N ASP A 311 -19.28 -14.78 -23.88
CA ASP A 311 -18.05 -14.08 -24.22
C ASP A 311 -17.23 -14.86 -25.26
N ASP A 312 -16.86 -14.18 -26.34
CA ASP A 312 -16.02 -14.77 -27.39
C ASP A 312 -14.53 -14.82 -27.01
N SER A 313 -14.08 -13.91 -26.15
CA SER A 313 -12.66 -13.76 -25.79
C SER A 313 -12.44 -13.33 -24.35
N ARG A 314 -11.36 -13.84 -23.73
CA ARG A 314 -10.87 -13.46 -22.40
C ARG A 314 -9.35 -13.32 -22.45
N TYR A 315 -8.80 -12.25 -21.87
CA TYR A 315 -7.36 -11.94 -21.89
C TYR A 315 -6.76 -11.88 -23.31
N GLY A 316 -7.55 -11.44 -24.31
CA GLY A 316 -7.12 -11.37 -25.71
C GLY A 316 -7.11 -12.70 -26.46
N GLU A 317 -7.51 -13.79 -25.81
CA GLU A 317 -7.58 -15.14 -26.38
C GLU A 317 -9.03 -15.64 -26.45
N PRO A 318 -9.37 -16.59 -27.35
CA PRO A 318 -10.71 -17.18 -27.37
C PRO A 318 -11.05 -17.86 -26.05
N THR A 319 -12.30 -17.74 -25.56
CA THR A 319 -12.73 -18.40 -24.33
C THR A 319 -12.71 -19.94 -24.46
N LEU A 320 -12.58 -20.67 -23.35
CA LEU A 320 -12.43 -22.14 -23.39
C LEU A 320 -13.61 -22.83 -24.09
N HIS A 321 -14.83 -22.30 -23.93
CA HIS A 321 -16.01 -22.87 -24.57
C HIS A 321 -16.03 -22.65 -26.09
N ARG A 322 -15.34 -21.62 -26.60
CA ARG A 322 -15.14 -21.41 -28.04
C ARG A 322 -14.03 -22.31 -28.60
N GLN A 323 -12.99 -22.59 -27.81
CA GLN A 323 -11.89 -23.46 -28.22
C GLN A 323 -12.25 -24.96 -28.17
N HIS A 324 -12.95 -25.39 -27.12
CA HIS A 324 -13.15 -26.81 -26.80
C HIS A 324 -14.62 -27.22 -26.71
N GLY A 325 -15.56 -26.28 -26.84
CA GLY A 325 -16.98 -26.52 -26.66
C GLY A 325 -17.41 -26.43 -25.19
N ILE A 326 -18.70 -26.09 -25.00
CA ILE A 326 -19.32 -25.92 -23.68
C ILE A 326 -19.12 -27.14 -22.75
N PRO A 327 -19.33 -28.40 -23.19
CA PRO A 327 -19.20 -29.54 -22.28
C PRO A 327 -17.80 -29.71 -21.67
N ILE A 328 -16.76 -29.42 -22.46
CA ILE A 328 -15.37 -29.51 -21.97
C ILE A 328 -15.06 -28.35 -21.03
N ALA A 329 -15.48 -27.12 -21.39
CA ALA A 329 -15.27 -25.95 -20.56
C ALA A 329 -15.91 -26.09 -19.17
N LEU A 330 -17.17 -26.50 -19.09
CA LEU A 330 -17.86 -26.77 -17.81
C LEU A 330 -17.10 -27.80 -16.97
N ASN A 331 -16.72 -28.93 -17.57
CA ASN A 331 -16.00 -29.98 -16.86
C ASN A 331 -14.62 -29.52 -16.34
N VAL A 332 -13.93 -28.62 -17.07
CA VAL A 332 -12.65 -28.04 -16.61
C VAL A 332 -12.88 -27.08 -15.44
N GLY A 333 -13.96 -26.28 -15.46
CA GLY A 333 -14.34 -25.45 -14.33
C GLY A 333 -14.61 -26.28 -13.07
N ASP A 334 -15.43 -27.33 -13.17
CA ASP A 334 -15.70 -28.27 -12.07
C ASP A 334 -14.43 -28.95 -11.52
N LEU A 335 -13.52 -29.34 -12.41
CA LEU A 335 -12.24 -29.92 -12.04
C LEU A 335 -11.40 -28.95 -11.19
N LEU A 336 -11.36 -27.67 -11.57
CA LEU A 336 -10.62 -26.65 -10.83
C LEU A 336 -11.26 -26.34 -9.48
N ILE A 337 -12.60 -26.34 -9.37
CA ILE A 337 -13.29 -26.21 -8.07
C ILE A 337 -12.87 -27.34 -7.12
N GLY A 338 -12.91 -28.59 -7.59
CA GLY A 338 -12.48 -29.74 -6.78
C GLY A 338 -11.00 -29.68 -6.40
N ALA A 339 -10.13 -29.25 -7.32
CA ALA A 339 -8.71 -29.08 -7.07
C ALA A 339 -8.44 -28.02 -5.99
N GLY A 340 -9.15 -26.88 -6.02
CA GLY A 340 -9.03 -25.82 -5.03
C GLY A 340 -9.36 -26.28 -3.61
N TYR A 341 -10.48 -26.99 -3.41
CA TYR A 341 -10.82 -27.53 -2.09
C TYR A 341 -9.82 -28.61 -1.62
N ARG A 342 -9.33 -29.47 -2.53
CA ARG A 342 -8.29 -30.46 -2.20
C ARG A 342 -7.00 -29.79 -1.72
N LEU A 343 -6.57 -28.71 -2.38
CA LEU A 343 -5.38 -27.95 -1.96
C LEU A 343 -5.53 -27.44 -0.51
N LEU A 344 -6.68 -26.86 -0.15
CA LEU A 344 -6.92 -26.39 1.22
C LEU A 344 -6.98 -27.54 2.23
N ALA A 345 -7.64 -28.65 1.89
CA ALA A 345 -7.76 -29.83 2.75
C ALA A 345 -6.40 -30.54 3.00
N CYS A 346 -5.50 -30.48 2.02
CA CYS A 346 -4.15 -31.05 2.09
C CYS A 346 -3.07 -30.02 2.41
N ALA A 347 -3.42 -28.77 2.71
CA ALA A 347 -2.46 -27.74 3.07
C ALA A 347 -1.66 -28.19 4.30
N PRO A 348 -0.32 -28.17 4.28
CA PRO A 348 0.49 -28.63 5.40
C PRO A 348 0.52 -27.59 6.51
N THR A 349 -0.52 -27.66 7.33
CA THR A 349 -0.74 -26.88 8.53
C THR A 349 -1.65 -27.69 9.46
N ASP A 350 -1.90 -27.21 10.67
CA ASP A 350 -2.77 -27.89 11.62
C ASP A 350 -4.24 -27.98 11.13
N ASP A 351 -4.97 -28.96 11.67
CA ASP A 351 -6.36 -29.25 11.30
C ASP A 351 -7.27 -28.05 11.51
N ALA A 352 -7.05 -27.26 12.56
CA ALA A 352 -7.89 -26.11 12.88
C ALA A 352 -7.76 -25.03 11.80
N ARG A 353 -6.54 -24.72 11.36
CA ARG A 353 -6.30 -23.79 10.24
C ARG A 353 -6.88 -24.33 8.93
N ARG A 354 -6.70 -25.62 8.62
CA ARG A 354 -7.30 -26.24 7.41
C ARG A 354 -8.82 -26.13 7.40
N LEU A 355 -9.47 -26.50 8.50
CA LEU A 355 -10.93 -26.43 8.64
C LEU A 355 -11.45 -25.00 8.51
N ARG A 356 -10.75 -24.02 9.11
CA ARG A 356 -11.09 -22.61 9.01
C ARG A 356 -10.95 -22.09 7.57
N MET A 357 -9.86 -22.44 6.88
CA MET A 357 -9.66 -22.11 5.47
C MET A 357 -10.75 -22.71 4.57
N LEU A 358 -11.11 -23.98 4.78
CA LEU A 358 -12.19 -24.65 4.05
C LEU A 358 -13.54 -23.96 4.27
N ALA A 359 -13.89 -23.63 5.53
CA ALA A 359 -15.13 -22.94 5.85
C ALA A 359 -15.23 -21.57 5.19
N ILE A 360 -14.15 -20.78 5.22
CA ILE A 360 -14.07 -19.48 4.54
C ILE A 360 -14.30 -19.64 3.04
N ALA A 361 -13.60 -20.59 2.40
CA ALA A 361 -13.72 -20.83 0.97
C ALA A 361 -15.12 -21.31 0.58
N SER A 362 -15.71 -22.25 1.34
CA SER A 362 -17.04 -22.79 1.05
C SER A 362 -18.14 -21.76 1.22
N ASP A 363 -18.11 -20.98 2.29
CA ASP A 363 -19.13 -19.96 2.56
C ASP A 363 -19.07 -18.83 1.53
N ALA A 364 -17.86 -18.45 1.11
CA ALA A 364 -17.69 -17.49 0.03
C ALA A 364 -18.17 -18.06 -1.31
N HIS A 365 -17.86 -19.32 -1.63
CA HIS A 365 -18.33 -19.96 -2.86
C HIS A 365 -19.87 -19.94 -2.94
N ILE A 366 -20.56 -20.28 -1.86
CA ILE A 366 -22.04 -20.23 -1.80
C ILE A 366 -22.54 -18.79 -2.07
N ARG A 367 -21.93 -17.78 -1.45
CA ARG A 367 -22.28 -16.37 -1.67
C ARG A 367 -22.03 -15.91 -3.11
N LEU A 368 -20.91 -16.32 -3.71
CA LEU A 368 -20.56 -16.00 -5.09
C LEU A 368 -21.61 -16.56 -6.06
N CYS A 369 -21.95 -17.84 -5.94
CA CYS A 369 -22.98 -18.47 -6.79
C CYS A 369 -24.36 -17.84 -6.58
N ALA A 370 -24.71 -17.47 -5.34
CA ALA A 370 -25.97 -16.76 -5.08
C ALA A 370 -25.99 -15.39 -5.76
N GLY A 371 -24.89 -14.62 -5.66
CA GLY A 371 -24.76 -13.31 -6.32
C GLY A 371 -24.82 -13.40 -7.84
N GLN A 372 -24.13 -14.37 -8.44
CA GLN A 372 -24.19 -14.62 -9.89
C GLN A 372 -25.61 -15.03 -10.32
N GLY A 373 -26.28 -15.89 -9.56
CA GLY A 373 -27.66 -16.28 -9.84
C GLY A 373 -28.66 -15.11 -9.79
N GLU A 374 -28.48 -14.17 -8.85
CA GLU A 374 -29.28 -12.93 -8.79
C GLU A 374 -29.09 -12.08 -10.06
N GLU A 375 -27.86 -11.93 -10.54
CA GLU A 375 -27.55 -11.18 -11.77
C GLU A 375 -28.15 -11.82 -13.02
N LEU A 376 -28.00 -13.13 -13.19
CA LEU A 376 -28.60 -13.87 -14.31
C LEU A 376 -30.12 -13.68 -14.34
N HIS A 377 -30.76 -13.75 -13.17
CA HIS A 377 -32.21 -13.58 -13.03
C HIS A 377 -32.69 -12.17 -13.43
N TRP A 378 -31.91 -11.13 -13.11
CA TRP A 378 -32.19 -9.76 -13.51
C TRP A 378 -32.01 -9.56 -15.01
N ARG A 379 -30.95 -10.13 -15.60
CA ARG A 379 -30.70 -10.09 -17.04
C ARG A 379 -31.83 -10.73 -17.83
N GLU A 380 -32.31 -11.89 -17.39
CA GLU A 380 -33.47 -12.56 -18.00
C GLU A 380 -34.76 -11.71 -17.94
N ARG A 381 -34.94 -10.90 -16.89
CA ARG A 381 -36.12 -10.04 -16.69
C ARG A 381 -36.02 -8.65 -17.31
N ALA A 382 -34.84 -8.26 -17.79
CA ALA A 382 -34.53 -6.90 -18.24
C ALA A 382 -34.86 -5.83 -17.17
N GLU A 383 -34.66 -6.15 -15.90
CA GLU A 383 -34.84 -5.19 -14.79
C GLU A 383 -33.59 -4.33 -14.62
N THR A 384 -33.76 -3.01 -14.48
CA THR A 384 -32.66 -2.12 -14.11
C THR A 384 -32.58 -2.02 -12.58
N PRO A 385 -31.58 -2.61 -11.92
CA PRO A 385 -31.44 -2.53 -10.47
C PRO A 385 -31.21 -1.08 -10.01
N THR A 386 -31.70 -0.74 -8.81
CA THR A 386 -31.34 0.52 -8.15
C THR A 386 -29.84 0.55 -7.85
N LEU A 387 -29.28 1.74 -7.60
CA LEU A 387 -27.87 1.87 -7.20
C LEU A 387 -27.55 1.01 -5.97
N ASP A 388 -28.41 1.03 -4.95
CA ASP A 388 -28.25 0.20 -3.75
C ASP A 388 -28.26 -1.29 -4.07
N ALA A 389 -29.15 -1.74 -4.96
CA ALA A 389 -29.21 -3.13 -5.40
C ALA A 389 -27.94 -3.53 -6.18
N ARG A 390 -27.40 -2.65 -7.04
CA ARG A 390 -26.11 -2.88 -7.71
C ARG A 390 -24.96 -2.97 -6.73
N LEU A 391 -24.87 -2.07 -5.75
CA LEU A 391 -23.80 -2.10 -4.74
C LEU A 391 -23.88 -3.37 -3.88
N GLN A 392 -25.10 -3.82 -3.53
CA GLN A 392 -25.31 -5.10 -2.84
C GLN A 392 -24.89 -6.29 -3.71
N MET A 393 -25.15 -6.25 -5.02
CA MET A 393 -24.67 -7.25 -5.97
C MET A 393 -23.14 -7.29 -6.01
N PHE A 394 -22.46 -6.13 -6.11
CA PHE A 394 -21.00 -6.05 -6.07
C PHE A 394 -20.42 -6.63 -4.77
N ALA A 395 -21.11 -6.40 -3.65
CA ALA A 395 -20.75 -6.96 -2.35
C ALA A 395 -20.91 -8.49 -2.28
N ARG A 396 -21.77 -9.09 -3.11
CA ARG A 396 -22.06 -10.53 -3.14
C ARG A 396 -21.31 -11.30 -4.24
N LYS A 397 -21.03 -10.67 -5.38
CA LYS A 397 -20.35 -11.28 -6.53
C LYS A 397 -18.83 -11.08 -6.51
N THR A 398 -18.35 -9.89 -6.22
CA THR A 398 -16.92 -9.58 -6.43
C THR A 398 -16.14 -9.59 -5.12
N SER A 399 -16.76 -9.04 -4.07
CA SER A 399 -16.12 -8.91 -2.76
C SER A 399 -15.75 -10.24 -2.08
N PRO A 400 -16.54 -11.33 -2.16
CA PRO A 400 -16.16 -12.58 -1.51
C PRO A 400 -14.88 -13.19 -2.07
N ALA A 401 -14.55 -12.94 -3.35
CA ALA A 401 -13.33 -13.47 -3.95
C ALA A 401 -12.06 -12.79 -3.40
N PHE A 402 -12.12 -11.48 -3.12
CA PHE A 402 -11.05 -10.77 -2.40
C PHE A 402 -11.00 -11.19 -0.92
N GLU A 403 -12.17 -11.38 -0.29
CA GLU A 403 -12.28 -11.84 1.09
C GLU A 403 -11.62 -13.21 1.29
N VAL A 404 -11.87 -14.18 0.40
CA VAL A 404 -11.20 -15.49 0.44
C VAL A 404 -9.70 -15.33 0.37
N ALA A 405 -9.18 -14.60 -0.62
CA ALA A 405 -7.74 -14.42 -0.78
C ALA A 405 -7.08 -13.89 0.50
N ILE A 406 -7.63 -12.81 1.05
CA ILE A 406 -7.08 -12.12 2.22
C ILE A 406 -7.22 -12.99 3.47
N LEU A 407 -8.39 -13.58 3.72
CA LEU A 407 -8.63 -14.37 4.93
C LEU A 407 -7.90 -15.71 4.92
N LEU A 408 -7.71 -16.34 3.76
CA LEU A 408 -6.87 -17.54 3.66
C LEU A 408 -5.42 -17.22 4.01
N GLY A 409 -4.89 -16.11 3.49
CA GLY A 409 -3.57 -15.60 3.86
C GLY A 409 -3.46 -15.30 5.36
N ALA A 410 -4.49 -14.67 5.94
CA ALA A 410 -4.55 -14.33 7.35
C ALA A 410 -4.56 -15.57 8.25
N VAL A 411 -5.41 -16.56 7.95
CA VAL A 411 -5.49 -17.81 8.71
C VAL A 411 -4.19 -18.61 8.60
N ALA A 412 -3.61 -18.68 7.39
CA ALA A 412 -2.31 -19.31 7.19
C ALA A 412 -1.21 -18.61 8.00
N GLY A 413 -1.25 -17.27 8.08
CA GLY A 413 -0.31 -16.45 8.86
C GLY A 413 -0.60 -16.41 10.37
N GLY A 414 -1.63 -17.12 10.85
CA GLY A 414 -1.95 -17.19 12.28
C GLY A 414 -2.74 -16.01 12.84
N ALA A 415 -3.45 -15.25 12.00
CA ALA A 415 -4.29 -14.13 12.44
C ALA A 415 -5.37 -14.55 13.47
N ASP A 416 -5.55 -13.69 14.46
CA ASP A 416 -6.64 -13.78 15.43
C ASP A 416 -8.00 -13.36 14.83
N ALA A 417 -9.07 -13.48 15.63
CA ALA A 417 -10.42 -13.14 15.17
C ALA A 417 -10.57 -11.65 14.85
N ALA A 418 -10.02 -10.77 15.68
CA ALA A 418 -10.11 -9.32 15.48
C ALA A 418 -9.42 -8.86 14.19
N THR A 419 -8.25 -9.43 13.89
CA THR A 419 -7.54 -9.20 12.62
C THR A 419 -8.37 -9.69 11.44
N CYS A 420 -8.93 -10.90 11.52
CA CYS A 420 -9.80 -11.41 10.45
C CYS A 420 -11.05 -10.56 10.23
N ASP A 421 -11.69 -10.04 11.28
CA ASP A 421 -12.87 -9.18 11.16
C ASP A 421 -12.55 -7.85 10.45
N ALA A 422 -11.42 -7.22 10.82
CA ALA A 422 -10.92 -6.03 10.14
C ALA A 422 -10.58 -6.31 8.67
N LEU A 423 -9.92 -7.44 8.39
CA LEU A 423 -9.58 -7.86 7.02
C LEU A 423 -10.82 -8.19 6.18
N ALA A 424 -11.88 -8.74 6.77
CA ALA A 424 -13.15 -8.98 6.10
C ALA A 424 -13.88 -7.67 5.77
N ALA A 425 -13.85 -6.69 6.68
CA ALA A 425 -14.38 -5.35 6.41
C ALA A 425 -13.60 -4.65 5.28
N PHE A 426 -12.27 -4.75 5.33
CA PHE A 426 -11.38 -4.26 4.28
C PHE A 426 -11.67 -4.90 2.92
N SER A 427 -11.79 -6.23 2.86
CA SER A 427 -12.00 -6.94 1.60
C SER A 427 -13.35 -6.62 0.95
N ARG A 428 -14.40 -6.40 1.76
CA ARG A 428 -15.71 -5.95 1.26
C ARG A 428 -15.64 -4.58 0.61
N ALA A 429 -15.02 -3.62 1.27
CA ALA A 429 -14.88 -2.27 0.72
C ALA A 429 -13.98 -2.24 -0.53
N LEU A 430 -12.87 -2.98 -0.52
CA LEU A 430 -11.99 -3.11 -1.68
C LEU A 430 -12.70 -3.76 -2.87
N GLY A 431 -13.46 -4.83 -2.65
CA GLY A 431 -14.19 -5.53 -3.70
C GLY A 431 -15.23 -4.65 -4.39
N ILE A 432 -15.95 -3.83 -3.63
CA ILE A 432 -16.90 -2.86 -4.20
C ILE A 432 -16.15 -1.77 -4.98
N ALA A 433 -15.07 -1.20 -4.42
CA ALA A 433 -14.28 -0.18 -5.10
C ALA A 433 -13.68 -0.70 -6.42
N TYR A 434 -13.22 -1.96 -6.43
CA TYR A 434 -12.69 -2.63 -7.61
C TYR A 434 -13.76 -2.79 -8.69
N GLN A 435 -14.97 -3.24 -8.33
CA GLN A 435 -16.03 -3.40 -9.32
C GLN A 435 -16.48 -2.07 -9.93
N ILE A 436 -16.58 -1.01 -9.11
CA ILE A 436 -16.87 0.33 -9.63
C ILE A 436 -15.75 0.79 -10.57
N HIS A 437 -14.48 0.49 -10.24
CA HIS A 437 -13.36 0.82 -11.09
C HIS A 437 -13.39 0.08 -12.43
N ASP A 438 -13.66 -1.23 -12.45
CA ASP A 438 -13.82 -2.01 -13.69
C ASP A 438 -15.01 -1.48 -14.51
N ASP A 439 -16.17 -1.23 -13.87
CA ASP A 439 -17.35 -0.66 -14.54
C ASP A 439 -17.08 0.73 -15.13
N LEU A 440 -16.21 1.55 -14.54
CA LEU A 440 -15.87 2.88 -15.08
C LEU A 440 -15.03 2.82 -16.37
N HIS A 441 -14.36 1.71 -16.62
CA HIS A 441 -13.58 1.49 -17.85
C HIS A 441 -14.42 0.94 -19.00
N ASP A 442 -15.66 0.54 -18.72
CA ASP A 442 -16.60 0.11 -19.74
C ASP A 442 -17.28 1.33 -20.39
N ALA A 443 -17.21 1.42 -21.72
CA ALA A 443 -17.63 2.59 -22.48
C ALA A 443 -19.14 2.86 -22.40
N ASP A 444 -19.93 1.84 -22.06
CA ASP A 444 -21.39 1.90 -21.94
C ASP A 444 -21.88 1.98 -20.47
N SER A 445 -20.99 2.34 -19.54
CA SER A 445 -21.28 2.30 -18.11
C SER A 445 -22.32 3.34 -17.65
N ALA A 446 -23.42 2.84 -17.10
CA ALA A 446 -24.41 3.64 -16.37
C ALA A 446 -23.84 4.32 -15.10
N MET A 447 -22.60 4.02 -14.71
CA MET A 447 -21.92 4.59 -13.55
C MET A 447 -21.03 5.80 -13.87
N ALA A 448 -21.04 6.31 -15.11
CA ALA A 448 -20.13 7.40 -15.51
C ALA A 448 -20.23 8.68 -14.66
N ALA A 449 -21.43 9.04 -14.17
CA ALA A 449 -21.65 10.26 -13.38
C ALA A 449 -21.25 10.11 -11.90
N ASP A 450 -21.78 9.10 -11.21
CA ASP A 450 -21.60 8.92 -9.76
C ASP A 450 -20.42 7.99 -9.41
N GLY A 451 -19.96 7.18 -10.35
CA GLY A 451 -18.95 6.14 -10.15
C GLY A 451 -17.63 6.64 -9.61
N PRO A 452 -17.03 7.75 -10.09
CA PRO A 452 -15.76 8.22 -9.54
C PRO A 452 -15.83 8.57 -8.05
N ALA A 453 -16.92 9.21 -7.61
CA ALA A 453 -17.13 9.55 -6.20
C ALA A 453 -17.43 8.31 -5.35
N LEU A 454 -18.22 7.36 -5.87
CA LEU A 454 -18.49 6.09 -5.20
C LEU A 454 -17.24 5.21 -5.06
N ARG A 455 -16.38 5.19 -6.09
CA ARG A 455 -15.08 4.50 -6.07
C ARG A 455 -14.21 5.05 -4.97
N GLU A 456 -14.08 6.37 -4.90
CA GLU A 456 -13.29 7.04 -3.86
C GLU A 456 -13.85 6.77 -2.46
N THR A 457 -15.17 6.81 -2.30
CA THR A 457 -15.85 6.49 -1.03
C THR A 457 -15.50 5.08 -0.54
N HIS A 458 -15.59 4.08 -1.41
CA HIS A 458 -15.27 2.69 -1.04
C HIS A 458 -13.77 2.44 -0.89
N ARG A 459 -12.92 3.17 -1.63
CA ARG A 459 -11.47 3.17 -1.42
C ARG A 459 -11.13 3.68 -0.02
N LEU A 460 -11.71 4.80 0.41
CA LEU A 460 -11.51 5.33 1.76
C LEU A 460 -12.07 4.37 2.82
N ALA A 461 -13.26 3.78 2.59
CA ALA A 461 -13.81 2.78 3.49
C ALA A 461 -12.91 1.55 3.66
N ALA A 462 -12.21 1.11 2.59
CA ALA A 462 -11.22 0.05 2.68
C ALA A 462 -10.06 0.47 3.58
N LEU A 463 -9.47 1.65 3.35
CA LEU A 463 -8.37 2.14 4.19
C LEU A 463 -8.79 2.35 5.66
N ASP A 464 -10.01 2.82 5.90
CA ASP A 464 -10.57 3.01 7.24
C ASP A 464 -10.76 1.67 7.96
N ALA A 465 -11.11 0.60 7.24
CA ALA A 465 -11.22 -0.75 7.82
C ALA A 465 -9.87 -1.32 8.31
N LEU A 466 -8.74 -0.76 7.88
CA LEU A 466 -7.40 -1.12 8.38
C LEU A 466 -7.03 -0.40 9.68
N THR A 467 -7.81 0.59 10.11
CA THR A 467 -7.53 1.39 11.33
C THR A 467 -7.33 0.54 12.58
N PRO A 468 -8.16 -0.49 12.86
CA PRO A 468 -8.02 -1.32 14.06
C PRO A 468 -6.77 -2.23 14.05
N LEU A 469 -6.09 -2.38 12.92
CA LEU A 469 -4.89 -3.21 12.84
C LEU A 469 -3.71 -2.46 13.48
N HIS A 470 -2.90 -3.17 14.27
CA HIS A 470 -1.67 -2.61 14.85
C HIS A 470 -0.39 -3.10 14.15
N ASN A 471 -0.49 -4.13 13.31
CA ASN A 471 0.63 -4.64 12.53
C ASN A 471 0.92 -3.68 11.36
N VAL A 472 1.99 -2.88 11.51
CA VAL A 472 2.40 -1.86 10.53
C VAL A 472 2.79 -2.50 9.18
N PRO A 473 3.60 -3.58 9.10
CA PRO A 473 3.85 -4.27 7.84
C PRO A 473 2.58 -4.67 7.08
N LEU A 474 1.58 -5.23 7.77
CA LEU A 474 0.31 -5.64 7.19
C LEU A 474 -0.49 -4.44 6.66
N LYS A 475 -0.61 -3.38 7.46
CA LYS A 475 -1.31 -2.16 7.02
C LYS A 475 -0.62 -1.53 5.81
N THR A 476 0.71 -1.49 5.80
CA THR A 476 1.49 -0.93 4.69
C THR A 476 1.31 -1.74 3.41
N VAL A 477 1.46 -3.07 3.46
CA VAL A 477 1.35 -3.90 2.25
C VAL A 477 -0.06 -3.84 1.67
N LEU A 478 -1.10 -3.85 2.51
CA LEU A 478 -2.49 -3.73 2.07
C LEU A 478 -2.78 -2.35 1.49
N THR A 479 -2.32 -1.27 2.12
CA THR A 479 -2.52 0.09 1.60
C THR A 479 -1.86 0.26 0.23
N ARG A 480 -0.64 -0.26 0.04
CA ARG A 480 0.04 -0.28 -1.26
C ARG A 480 -0.73 -1.11 -2.30
N LEU A 481 -1.24 -2.28 -1.92
CA LEU A 481 -2.03 -3.11 -2.82
C LEU A 481 -3.34 -2.45 -3.23
N VAL A 482 -4.03 -1.73 -2.34
CA VAL A 482 -5.20 -0.91 -2.70
C VAL A 482 -4.83 0.10 -3.78
N ALA A 483 -3.73 0.83 -3.59
CA ALA A 483 -3.26 1.81 -4.57
C ALA A 483 -2.95 1.16 -5.92
N LYS A 484 -2.27 0.01 -5.94
CA LYS A 484 -1.94 -0.72 -7.18
C LYS A 484 -3.17 -1.36 -7.86
N ILE A 485 -4.13 -1.87 -7.10
CA ILE A 485 -5.34 -2.53 -7.62
C ILE A 485 -6.30 -1.51 -8.23
N LEU A 486 -6.37 -0.30 -7.65
CA LEU A 486 -7.27 0.78 -8.08
C LEU A 486 -6.57 1.88 -8.90
N ALA A 487 -5.30 1.66 -9.28
CA ALA A 487 -4.57 2.55 -10.18
C ALA A 487 -5.12 2.39 -11.61
N ASP A 488 -5.13 3.50 -12.37
CA ASP A 488 -5.57 3.44 -13.77
C ASP A 488 -4.64 2.50 -14.58
N PRO A 489 -5.21 1.59 -15.40
CA PRO A 489 -4.47 0.53 -16.08
C PRO A 489 -3.36 1.03 -17.01
N GLU A 490 -3.41 2.28 -17.49
CA GLU A 490 -2.32 2.88 -18.28
C GLU A 490 -1.01 3.10 -17.48
N SER A 491 -1.02 2.91 -16.16
CA SER A 491 0.13 3.11 -15.26
C SER A 491 0.83 1.83 -14.80
N VAL A 492 0.26 0.66 -15.10
CA VAL A 492 0.87 -0.64 -14.76
C VAL A 492 1.42 -1.23 -16.06
N PRO A 493 2.76 -1.31 -16.25
CA PRO A 493 3.30 -1.96 -17.44
C PRO A 493 2.76 -3.39 -17.50
N ASP A 494 2.16 -3.73 -18.63
CA ASP A 494 1.79 -5.10 -18.95
C ASP A 494 2.99 -6.00 -18.63
N ASP A 495 2.72 -7.08 -17.89
CA ASP A 495 3.68 -8.15 -17.65
C ASP A 495 4.26 -8.51 -19.03
N PRO A 496 5.58 -8.46 -19.26
CA PRO A 496 6.14 -8.82 -20.54
C PRO A 496 5.74 -10.26 -20.79
N VAL A 497 4.74 -10.43 -21.66
CA VAL A 497 4.40 -11.71 -22.27
C VAL A 497 5.73 -12.28 -22.72
N GLN A 498 6.20 -13.34 -22.05
CA GLN A 498 7.45 -13.97 -22.43
C GLN A 498 7.35 -14.27 -23.93
N PRO A 499 8.33 -13.86 -24.74
CA PRO A 499 8.33 -14.24 -26.15
C PRO A 499 8.38 -15.77 -26.19
N ARG A 500 7.31 -16.39 -26.70
CA ARG A 500 7.31 -17.84 -26.95
C ARG A 500 8.35 -18.13 -28.05
N PRO A 501 9.04 -19.28 -27.99
CA PRO A 501 9.96 -19.72 -29.03
C PRO A 501 9.29 -19.88 -30.40
#